data_AF-A0A7C4TU47-F1
#
_entry.id   AF-A0A7C4TU47-F1
#
_cell.length_a   1.000
_cell.length_b   1.000
_cell.length_c   1.000
_cell.angle_alpha   90.00
_cell.angle_beta   90.00
_cell.angle_gamma   90.00
#
_symmetry.space_group_name_H-M   'P 1'
#
loop_
_entity.id
_entity.type
_entity.pdbx_description
1 polymer ?
#
loop_
_entity_poly.entity_id
_entity_poly.type
_entity_poly.pdbx_seq_one_letter_code
_entity_poly.pdbx_strand_id
1 'polypeptide(L)' 'KMMTRELQEKTDIAIIVCSGALCPVVYTRHVEEWNMPDPTQMPLEEARRVRDAIKAKVLDLIERLKTQEKA' A
#
# COMPACT_ATOMS: atom_id res chain seq x y z
N LYS A 1 -11.96 7.46 -6.61
CA LYS A 1 -11.87 6.90 -7.98
C LYS A 1 -11.90 5.38 -7.85
N MET A 2 -12.69 4.69 -8.66
CA MET A 2 -12.85 3.23 -8.54
C MET A 2 -11.61 2.53 -9.09
N MET A 3 -11.17 1.45 -8.43
CA MET A 3 -10.10 0.59 -8.92
C MET A 3 -10.66 -0.33 -10.01
N THR A 4 -10.24 -0.13 -11.26
CA THR A 4 -10.65 -0.99 -12.39
C THR A 4 -9.70 -2.16 -12.55
N ARG A 5 -10.18 -3.25 -13.15
CA ARG A 5 -9.34 -4.42 -13.44
C ARG A 5 -8.17 -4.08 -14.37
N GLU A 6 -8.43 -3.32 -15.43
CA GLU A 6 -7.40 -2.89 -16.39
C GLU A 6 -6.26 -2.13 -15.70
N LEU A 7 -6.57 -1.29 -14.70
CA LEU A 7 -5.55 -0.57 -13.94
C LEU A 7 -4.67 -1.53 -13.13
N GLN A 8 -5.26 -2.56 -12.53
CA GLN A 8 -4.53 -3.55 -11.73
C GLN A 8 -3.60 -4.41 -12.59
N GLU A 9 -4.06 -4.85 -13.77
CA GLU A 9 -3.29 -5.69 -14.68
C GLU A 9 -2.08 -4.96 -15.29
N LYS A 10 -2.16 -3.63 -15.42
CA LYS A 10 -1.06 -2.77 -15.93
C LYS A 10 -0.05 -2.37 -14.86
N THR A 11 -0.28 -2.71 -13.61
CA THR A 11 0.58 -2.32 -12.49
C THR A 11 1.57 -3.45 -12.18
N ASP A 12 2.81 -3.11 -11.84
CA ASP A 12 3.82 -4.12 -11.46
C ASP A 12 3.65 -4.57 -10.01
N ILE A 13 3.36 -3.64 -9.11
CA ILE A 13 3.20 -3.87 -7.66
C ILE A 13 1.96 -3.16 -7.13
N ALA A 14 1.07 -3.91 -6.49
CA ALA A 14 -0.08 -3.39 -5.75
C ALA A 14 0.21 -3.38 -4.25
N ILE A 15 -0.04 -2.25 -3.59
CA ILE A 15 0.13 -2.11 -2.13
C ILE A 15 -1.25 -2.01 -1.48
N ILE A 16 -1.59 -2.98 -0.64
CA ILE A 16 -2.81 -2.98 0.18
C ILE A 16 -2.45 -2.42 1.55
N VAL A 17 -2.97 -1.24 1.87
CA VAL A 17 -2.57 -0.51 3.08
C VAL A 17 -3.41 -0.92 4.29
N CYS A 18 -4.73 -1.03 4.15
CA CYS A 18 -5.64 -1.26 5.27
C CYS A 18 -5.81 -2.75 5.63
N SER A 19 -5.92 -3.03 6.93
CA SER A 19 -6.31 -4.36 7.41
C SER A 19 -7.81 -4.57 7.27
N GLY A 20 -8.24 -5.64 6.60
CA GLY A 20 -9.64 -6.07 6.58
C GLY A 20 -10.48 -5.62 5.38
N ALA A 21 -9.89 -4.91 4.41
CA ALA A 21 -10.52 -4.84 3.09
C ALA A 21 -10.34 -6.21 2.41
N LEU A 22 -11.41 -7.01 2.39
CA LEU A 22 -11.56 -8.15 1.50
C LEU A 22 -11.59 -7.61 0.06
N CYS A 23 -10.43 -7.21 -0.48
CA CYS A 23 -10.28 -7.02 -1.91
C CYS A 23 -10.43 -8.41 -2.52
N PRO A 24 -11.54 -8.73 -3.20
CA PRO A 24 -11.90 -10.12 -3.47
C PRO A 24 -10.89 -10.79 -4.41
N VAL A 25 -10.28 -10.02 -5.32
CA VAL A 25 -9.18 -10.43 -6.20
C VAL A 25 -8.37 -9.19 -6.58
N VAL A 26 -7.05 -9.27 -6.47
CA VAL A 26 -6.11 -8.28 -7.01
C VAL A 26 -5.39 -8.87 -8.21
N TYR A 27 -5.51 -8.24 -9.38
CA TYR A 27 -4.98 -8.77 -10.66
C TYR A 27 -3.56 -8.30 -10.97
N THR A 28 -2.81 -7.90 -9.94
CA THR A 28 -1.44 -7.40 -10.07
C THR A 28 -0.43 -8.51 -9.79
N ARG A 29 0.69 -8.51 -10.51
CA ARG A 29 1.72 -9.55 -10.42
C ARG A 29 2.31 -9.69 -9.02
N HIS A 30 2.59 -8.58 -8.37
CA HIS A 30 3.13 -8.55 -7.01
C HIS A 30 2.22 -7.75 -6.09
N VAL A 31 1.88 -8.32 -4.94
CA VAL A 31 1.00 -7.69 -3.96
C VAL A 31 1.70 -7.64 -2.61
N GLU A 32 1.79 -6.47 -2.00
CA GLU A 32 2.26 -6.30 -0.62
C GLU A 32 1.10 -5.86 0.28
N GLU A 33 0.88 -6.57 1.38
CA GLU A 33 -0.08 -6.19 2.41
C GLU A 33 0.64 -5.57 3.60
N TRP A 34 0.31 -4.31 3.91
CA TRP A 34 0.93 -3.58 5.02
C TRP A 34 0.12 -3.65 6.32
N ASN A 35 -1.10 -4.20 6.29
CA ASN A 35 -1.95 -4.48 7.46
C ASN A 35 -2.03 -3.33 8.46
N MET A 36 -2.24 -2.10 7.96
CA MET A 36 -2.35 -0.92 8.79
C MET A 36 -3.79 -0.68 9.25
N PRO A 37 -4.00 -0.17 10.47
CA PRO A 37 -5.34 0.11 10.95
C PRO A 37 -5.92 1.33 10.23
N ASP A 38 -7.25 1.34 10.04
CA ASP A 38 -7.95 2.45 9.39
C ASP A 38 -7.99 3.69 10.30
N PRO A 39 -7.37 4.83 9.91
CA PRO A 39 -7.32 6.01 10.74
C PRO A 39 -8.64 6.83 10.76
N THR A 40 -9.65 6.46 9.95
CA THR A 40 -10.85 7.29 9.71
C THR A 40 -11.62 7.65 10.99
N GLN A 41 -11.60 6.77 11.99
CA GLN A 41 -12.30 6.97 13.27
C GLN A 41 -11.34 7.20 14.46
N MET A 42 -10.06 7.40 14.19
CA MET A 42 -9.05 7.59 15.24
C MET A 42 -8.94 9.06 15.67
N PRO A 43 -8.51 9.33 16.92
CA PRO A 43 -8.05 10.65 17.32
C PRO A 43 -6.89 11.12 16.43
N LEU A 44 -6.77 12.44 16.22
CA LEU A 44 -5.81 13.04 15.30
C LEU A 44 -4.36 12.55 15.55
N GLU A 45 -3.95 12.46 16.81
CA GLU A 45 -2.59 12.04 17.16
C GLU A 45 -2.33 10.57 16.78
N GLU A 46 -3.33 9.70 16.83
CA GLU A 46 -3.14 8.30 16.43
C GLU A 46 -3.17 8.17 14.90
N ALA A 47 -4.06 8.92 14.23
CA ALA A 47 -4.06 9.01 12.78
C ALA A 47 -2.72 9.53 12.23
N ARG A 48 -2.06 10.48 12.93
CA ARG A 48 -0.71 10.95 12.61
C ARG A 48 0.34 9.83 12.73
N ARG A 49 0.25 8.99 13.76
CA ARG A 49 1.14 7.82 13.90
C ARG A 49 0.98 6.84 12.73
N VAL A 50 -0.25 6.56 12.30
CA VAL A 50 -0.51 5.71 11.11
C VAL A 50 0.08 6.34 9.85
N ARG A 51 -0.14 7.64 9.63
CA ARG A 51 0.46 8.38 8.49
C ARG A 51 1.98 8.28 8.48
N ASP A 52 2.62 8.43 9.63
CA ASP A 52 4.09 8.40 9.73
C ASP A 52 4.65 6.98 9.49
N ALA A 53 3.92 5.95 9.92
CA ALA A 53 4.23 4.56 9.57
C ALA A 53 4.10 4.29 8.07
N ILE A 54 3.04 4.79 7.41
CA ILE A 54 2.87 4.73 5.95
C ILE A 54 4.06 5.40 5.26
N LYS A 55 4.46 6.60 5.71
CA LYS A 55 5.60 7.33 5.16
C LYS A 55 6.88 6.50 5.23
N ALA A 56 7.18 5.89 6.37
CA ALA A 56 8.36 5.06 6.53
C ALA A 56 8.38 3.87 5.55
N LYS A 57 7.25 3.16 5.38
CA LYS A 57 7.15 2.05 4.42
C LYS A 57 7.26 2.49 2.96
N VAL A 58 6.69 3.64 2.61
CA VAL A 58 6.82 4.19 1.25
C VAL A 58 8.27 4.53 0.94
N LEU A 59 8.99 5.15 1.88
CA LEU A 59 10.41 5.46 1.69
C LEU A 59 11.26 4.20 1.54
N ASP A 60 11.02 3.17 2.37
CA ASP A 60 11.66 1.87 2.23
C ASP A 60 11.38 1.23 0.86
N LEU A 61 10.12 1.23 0.41
CA LEU A 61 9.74 0.71 -0.90
C LEU A 61 10.49 1.42 -2.04
N ILE A 62 10.59 2.75 -1.98
CA ILE A 62 11.34 3.53 -2.99
C ILE A 62 12.80 3.09 -3.04
N GLU A 63 13.46 2.91 -1.89
CA GLU A 63 14.87 2.48 -1.85
C GLU A 63 15.04 1.02 -2.34
N ARG A 64 14.10 0.13 -2.01
CA ARG A 64 14.08 -1.24 -2.55
C ARG A 64 13.98 -1.23 -4.07
N LEU A 65 13.07 -0.44 -4.62
CA LEU A 65 12.86 -0.33 -6.08
C LEU A 65 14.10 0.22 -6.80
N LYS A 66 14.74 1.26 -6.25
CA LYS A 66 16.01 1.79 -6.80
C LYS A 66 17.14 0.78 -6.77
N THR A 67 17.16 -0.11 -5.79
CA THR A 67 18.21 -1.13 -5.64
C THR A 67 17.98 -2.29 -6.62
N GLN A 68 16.72 -2.64 -6.90
CA GLN A 68 16.37 -3.68 -7.89
C GLN A 68 16.69 -3.25 -9.33
N GLU A 69 16.67 -1.94 -9.63
CA GLU A 69 16.98 -1.39 -10.96
C GLU A 69 18.48 -1.44 -11.31
N LYS A 70 19.35 -1.66 -10.32
CA LYS A 70 20.82 -1.71 -10.50
C LYS A 70 21.37 -3.14 -10.68
N ALA A 71 20.51 -4.16 -10.65
CA ALA A 71 20.87 -5.57 -10.76
C ALA A 71 20.66 -6.12 -12.17
#